data_AF-A0A7C4WFL8-F1
#
_entry.id   AF-A0A7C4WFL8-F1
#
_cell.length_a   1.000
_cell.length_b   1.000
_cell.length_c   1.000
_cell.angle_alpha   90.00
_cell.angle_beta   90.00
_cell.angle_gamma   90.00
#
_symmetry.space_group_name_H-M   'P 1'
#
loop_
_entity.id
_entity.type
_entity.pdbx_description
1 polymer ?
#
loop_
_entity_poly.entity_id
_entity_poly.type
_entity_poly.pdbx_seq_one_letter_code
_entity_poly.pdbx_strand_id
1 'polypeptide(L)'
;MLESLKKEFLELLEKDLEFRYTVAGYLGLSEILRRLDKIAEEQLKLREEQITLREEQVHLRKEQVRLAEEQIKLREEQARLVEEQIQIRKEQARLVEEQIGLRKEQTALREEQIRLTEEQIKLREDFNRMLLRIERIDDRLGRVERTLEKLTIDVEDEAKSVLKARLRELGVSLELTSLILPGLEINIYGVSDDVCVIGEATVRAGPKPIDELLEKIEKLKINYPNLLRRKVILVIYASLPMIELIE
;
A
#
# COMPACT_ATOMS: atom_id res chain seq x y z
N MET A 1 -143.71 -3.54 -8.33
CA MET A 1 -143.41 -2.09 -8.15
C MET A 1 -141.91 -1.83 -7.99
N LEU A 2 -141.22 -2.50 -7.06
CA LEU A 2 -139.77 -2.25 -6.86
C LEU A 2 -138.93 -2.66 -8.08
N GLU A 3 -139.30 -3.76 -8.74
CA GLU A 3 -138.58 -4.34 -9.87
C GLU A 3 -138.74 -3.51 -11.16
N SER A 4 -139.91 -2.90 -11.37
CA SER A 4 -140.16 -1.97 -12.47
C SER A 4 -139.39 -0.66 -12.28
N LEU A 5 -139.35 -0.12 -11.06
CA LEU A 5 -138.61 1.10 -10.73
C LEU A 5 -137.09 0.90 -10.90
N LYS A 6 -136.56 -0.26 -10.49
CA LYS A 6 -135.14 -0.59 -10.69
C LYS A 6 -134.77 -0.63 -12.17
N LYS A 7 -135.61 -1.23 -13.01
CA LYS A 7 -135.38 -1.30 -14.46
C LYS A 7 -135.39 0.10 -15.09
N GLU A 8 -136.35 0.93 -14.73
CA GLU A 8 -136.45 2.32 -15.20
C GLU A 8 -135.26 3.18 -14.74
N PHE A 9 -134.81 3.02 -13.49
CA PHE A 9 -133.63 3.70 -12.96
C PHE A 9 -132.34 3.31 -13.72
N LEU A 10 -132.16 2.03 -14.03
CA LEU A 10 -131.01 1.56 -14.83
C LEU A 10 -131.08 2.05 -16.28
N GLU A 11 -132.27 2.06 -16.90
CA GLU A 11 -132.43 2.62 -18.25
C GLU A 11 -132.13 4.12 -18.31
N LEU A 12 -132.54 4.90 -17.28
CA LEU A 12 -132.19 6.31 -17.16
C LEU A 12 -130.69 6.50 -16.95
N LEU A 13 -130.06 5.69 -16.10
CA LEU A 13 -128.61 5.69 -15.98
C LEU A 13 -127.93 5.38 -17.31
N GLU A 14 -128.46 4.50 -18.17
CA GLU A 14 -127.86 4.14 -19.46
C GLU A 14 -128.09 5.15 -20.60
N LYS A 15 -129.26 5.79 -20.65
CA LYS A 15 -129.67 6.63 -21.79
C LYS A 15 -129.61 8.13 -21.51
N ASP A 16 -129.77 8.55 -20.25
CA ASP A 16 -129.76 9.95 -19.84
C ASP A 16 -128.42 10.33 -19.20
N LEU A 17 -127.66 11.16 -19.92
CA LEU A 17 -126.35 11.62 -19.53
C LEU A 17 -126.41 12.53 -18.29
N GLU A 18 -127.40 13.43 -18.22
CA GLU A 18 -127.55 14.40 -17.14
C GLU A 18 -127.97 13.71 -15.84
N PHE A 19 -128.91 12.76 -15.93
CA PHE A 19 -129.30 11.92 -14.80
C PHE A 19 -128.12 11.08 -14.28
N ARG A 20 -127.35 10.43 -15.17
CA ARG A 20 -126.15 9.66 -14.80
C ARG A 20 -125.12 10.53 -14.06
N TYR A 21 -124.80 11.71 -14.57
CA TYR A 21 -123.82 12.60 -13.93
C TYR A 21 -124.34 13.16 -12.61
N THR A 22 -125.63 13.44 -12.49
CA THR A 22 -126.26 13.88 -11.24
C THR A 22 -126.18 12.80 -10.17
N VAL A 23 -126.55 11.55 -10.51
CA VAL A 23 -126.41 10.39 -9.61
C VAL A 23 -124.95 10.16 -9.25
N ALA A 24 -124.02 10.23 -10.21
CA ALA A 24 -122.58 10.11 -9.95
C ALA A 24 -122.05 11.20 -9.00
N GLY A 25 -122.57 12.42 -9.13
CA GLY A 25 -122.28 13.55 -8.23
C GLY A 25 -122.78 13.31 -6.80
N TYR A 26 -124.04 12.89 -6.63
CA TYR A 26 -124.62 12.56 -5.33
C TYR A 26 -123.94 11.36 -4.66
N LEU A 27 -123.50 10.38 -5.44
CA LEU A 27 -122.72 9.22 -4.97
C LEU A 27 -121.25 9.57 -4.68
N GLY A 28 -120.81 10.79 -4.94
CA GLY A 28 -119.45 11.26 -4.67
C GLY A 28 -118.37 10.75 -5.63
N LEU A 29 -118.74 10.17 -6.78
CA LEU A 29 -117.79 9.60 -7.75
C LEU A 29 -116.83 10.66 -8.31
N SER A 30 -117.29 11.89 -8.50
CA SER A 30 -116.44 13.01 -8.96
C SER A 30 -115.35 13.38 -7.95
N GLU A 31 -115.64 13.32 -6.65
CA GLU A 31 -114.66 13.57 -5.58
C GLU A 31 -113.65 12.41 -5.48
N ILE A 32 -114.12 11.18 -5.67
CA ILE A 32 -113.25 9.99 -5.72
C ILE A 32 -112.27 10.09 -6.90
N LEU A 33 -112.75 10.45 -8.10
CA LEU A 33 -111.88 10.60 -9.29
C LEU A 33 -110.80 11.67 -9.07
N ARG A 34 -111.15 12.85 -8.53
CA ARG A 34 -110.17 13.89 -8.20
C ARG A 34 -109.10 13.43 -7.20
N ARG A 35 -109.50 12.64 -6.20
CA ARG A 35 -108.54 12.05 -5.24
C ARG A 35 -107.64 11.02 -5.92
N LEU A 36 -108.18 10.20 -6.82
CA LEU A 36 -107.40 9.24 -7.60
C LEU A 36 -106.40 9.95 -8.52
N ASP A 37 -106.79 11.05 -9.17
CA ASP A 37 -105.89 11.87 -9.99
C ASP A 37 -104.77 12.46 -9.14
N LYS A 38 -105.10 13.04 -7.97
CA LYS A 38 -104.09 13.56 -7.02
C LYS A 38 -103.13 12.48 -6.53
N ILE A 39 -103.65 11.29 -6.19
CA ILE A 39 -102.83 10.14 -5.80
C ILE A 39 -101.93 9.72 -6.97
N ALA A 40 -102.42 9.72 -8.21
CA ALA A 40 -101.62 9.38 -9.38
C ALA A 40 -100.48 10.39 -9.59
N GLU A 41 -100.73 11.69 -9.41
CA GLU A 41 -99.70 12.73 -9.46
C GLU A 41 -98.65 12.56 -8.35
N GLU A 42 -99.08 12.29 -7.11
CA GLU A 42 -98.16 12.04 -5.99
C GLU A 42 -97.31 10.77 -6.23
N GLN A 43 -97.91 9.71 -6.78
CA GLN A 43 -97.19 8.49 -7.17
C GLN A 43 -96.17 8.72 -8.28
N LEU A 44 -96.47 9.60 -9.25
CA LEU A 44 -95.50 9.98 -10.28
C LEU A 44 -94.31 10.73 -9.68
N LYS A 45 -94.55 11.72 -8.80
CA LYS A 45 -93.47 12.45 -8.10
C LYS A 45 -92.60 11.53 -7.26
N LEU A 46 -93.20 10.63 -6.49
CA LEU A 46 -92.46 9.64 -5.71
C LEU A 46 -91.60 8.71 -6.58
N ARG A 47 -92.08 8.36 -7.78
CA ARG A 47 -91.29 7.57 -8.73
C ARG A 47 -90.10 8.36 -9.27
N GLU A 48 -90.28 9.63 -9.59
CA GLU A 48 -89.18 10.51 -10.03
C GLU A 48 -88.11 10.64 -8.93
N GLU A 49 -88.52 10.89 -7.68
CA GLU A 49 -87.60 10.94 -6.53
C GLU A 49 -86.88 9.59 -6.30
N GLN A 50 -87.56 8.46 -6.47
CA GLN A 50 -86.90 7.16 -6.38
C GLN A 50 -85.87 6.93 -7.49
N ILE A 51 -86.10 7.45 -8.68
CA ILE A 51 -85.15 7.36 -9.79
C ILE A 51 -83.91 8.21 -9.48
N THR A 52 -84.08 9.46 -9.05
CA THR A 52 -82.95 10.34 -8.72
C THR A 52 -82.11 9.77 -7.57
N LEU A 53 -82.75 9.28 -6.50
CA LEU A 53 -82.03 8.63 -5.39
C LEU A 53 -81.24 7.38 -5.84
N ARG A 54 -81.76 6.61 -6.80
CA ARG A 54 -81.03 5.46 -7.37
C ARG A 54 -79.82 5.92 -8.18
N GLU A 55 -79.95 7.00 -8.95
CA GLU A 55 -78.83 7.57 -9.70
C GLU A 55 -77.72 8.07 -8.78
N GLU A 56 -78.08 8.77 -7.69
CA GLU A 56 -77.14 9.21 -6.66
C GLU A 56 -76.44 8.02 -5.98
N GLN A 57 -77.17 6.96 -5.63
CA GLN A 57 -76.58 5.74 -5.06
C GLN A 57 -75.59 5.08 -6.03
N VAL A 58 -75.88 5.05 -7.32
CA VAL A 58 -74.96 4.53 -8.34
C VAL A 58 -73.72 5.42 -8.44
N HIS A 59 -73.86 6.74 -8.36
CA HIS A 59 -72.74 7.67 -8.36
C HIS A 59 -71.82 7.46 -7.15
N LEU A 60 -72.40 7.41 -5.95
CA LEU A 60 -71.65 7.17 -4.70
C LEU A 60 -70.90 5.83 -4.73
N ARG A 61 -71.52 4.78 -5.28
CA ARG A 61 -70.83 3.48 -5.45
C ARG A 61 -69.64 3.59 -6.40
N LYS A 62 -69.74 4.35 -7.49
CA LYS A 62 -68.61 4.57 -8.41
C LYS A 62 -67.47 5.33 -7.72
N GLU A 63 -67.78 6.34 -6.91
CA GLU A 63 -66.76 7.06 -6.13
C GLU A 63 -66.09 6.16 -5.10
N GLN A 64 -66.84 5.33 -4.39
CA GLN A 64 -66.29 4.37 -3.43
C GLN A 64 -65.31 3.38 -4.09
N VAL A 65 -65.65 2.90 -5.30
CA VAL A 65 -64.75 2.01 -6.07
C VAL A 65 -63.47 2.75 -6.46
N ARG A 66 -63.56 3.99 -6.95
CA ARG A 66 -62.38 4.80 -7.29
C ARG A 66 -61.47 5.05 -6.08
N LEU A 67 -62.06 5.41 -4.94
CA LEU A 67 -61.30 5.61 -3.70
C LEU A 67 -60.62 4.31 -3.23
N ALA A 68 -61.28 3.16 -3.40
CA ALA A 68 -60.67 1.86 -3.09
C ALA A 68 -59.48 1.56 -4.01
N GLU A 69 -59.58 1.85 -5.31
CA GLU A 69 -58.48 1.70 -6.27
C GLU A 69 -57.29 2.61 -5.93
N GLU A 70 -57.55 3.87 -5.56
CA GLU A 70 -56.50 4.81 -5.12
C GLU A 70 -55.81 4.34 -3.83
N GLN A 71 -56.57 3.82 -2.86
CA GLN A 71 -56.00 3.25 -1.64
C GLN A 71 -55.11 2.03 -1.93
N ILE A 72 -55.48 1.19 -2.90
CA ILE A 72 -54.65 0.05 -3.31
C ILE A 72 -53.33 0.56 -3.90
N LYS A 73 -53.38 1.53 -4.83
CA LYS A 73 -52.16 2.11 -5.43
C LYS A 73 -51.24 2.73 -4.39
N LEU A 74 -51.79 3.47 -3.43
CA LEU A 74 -51.01 4.05 -2.33
C LEU A 74 -50.33 2.98 -1.47
N ARG A 75 -51.01 1.86 -1.19
CA ARG A 75 -50.42 0.74 -0.45
C ARG A 75 -49.28 0.07 -1.23
N GLU A 76 -49.44 -0.07 -2.55
CA GLU A 76 -48.38 -0.62 -3.40
C GLU A 76 -47.15 0.30 -3.43
N GLU A 77 -47.34 1.62 -3.53
CA GLU A 77 -46.24 2.59 -3.49
C GLU A 77 -45.54 2.57 -2.12
N GLN A 78 -46.29 2.54 -1.02
CA GLN A 78 -45.73 2.39 0.33
C GLN A 78 -44.91 1.11 0.47
N ALA A 79 -45.38 -0.02 -0.07
CA ALA A 79 -44.64 -1.27 -0.04
C ALA A 79 -43.30 -1.17 -0.78
N ARG A 80 -43.28 -0.53 -1.96
CA ARG A 80 -42.03 -0.29 -2.72
C ARG A 80 -41.06 0.59 -1.96
N LEU A 81 -41.53 1.68 -1.35
CA LEU A 81 -40.68 2.58 -0.54
C LEU A 81 -40.08 1.85 0.66
N VAL A 82 -40.83 0.94 1.30
CA VAL A 82 -40.31 0.11 2.39
C VAL A 82 -39.21 -0.83 1.88
N GLU A 83 -39.40 -1.44 0.72
CA GLU A 83 -38.39 -2.31 0.11
C GLU A 83 -37.10 -1.55 -0.22
N GLU A 84 -37.21 -0.37 -0.83
CA GLU A 84 -36.06 0.50 -1.10
C GLU A 84 -35.32 0.89 0.18
N GLN A 85 -36.04 1.27 1.25
CA GLN A 85 -35.42 1.57 2.54
C GLN A 85 -34.67 0.37 3.13
N ILE A 86 -35.20 -0.85 2.96
CA ILE A 86 -34.52 -2.08 3.41
C ILE A 86 -33.23 -2.29 2.62
N GLN A 87 -33.23 -2.06 1.30
CA GLN A 87 -32.01 -2.18 0.48
C GLN A 87 -30.95 -1.15 0.85
N ILE A 88 -31.34 0.11 1.04
CA ILE A 88 -30.44 1.17 1.50
C ILE A 88 -29.80 0.81 2.84
N ARG A 89 -30.58 0.28 3.80
CA ARG A 89 -30.04 -0.17 5.10
C ARG A 89 -29.03 -1.31 4.96
N LYS A 90 -29.27 -2.26 4.04
CA LYS A 90 -28.31 -3.34 3.77
C LYS A 90 -27.01 -2.82 3.17
N GLU A 91 -27.09 -1.87 2.25
CA GLU A 91 -25.91 -1.25 1.65
C GLU A 91 -25.10 -0.45 2.69
N GLN A 92 -25.77 0.33 3.53
CA GLN A 92 -25.14 1.03 4.64
C GLN A 92 -24.43 0.07 5.61
N ALA A 93 -25.03 -1.07 5.94
CA ALA A 93 -24.40 -2.07 6.80
C ALA A 93 -23.11 -2.63 6.16
N ARG A 94 -23.12 -2.93 4.86
CA ARG A 94 -21.93 -3.38 4.11
C ARG A 94 -20.82 -2.34 4.11
N LEU A 95 -21.15 -1.07 3.89
CA LEU A 95 -20.17 0.02 3.91
C LEU A 95 -19.53 0.19 5.30
N VAL A 96 -20.31 0.00 6.37
CA VAL A 96 -19.77 0.02 7.74
C VAL A 96 -18.80 -1.15 7.96
N GLU A 97 -19.13 -2.36 7.50
CA GLU A 97 -18.24 -3.52 7.59
C GLU A 97 -16.92 -3.30 6.83
N GLU A 98 -17.00 -2.77 5.61
CA GLU A 98 -15.83 -2.43 4.80
C GLU A 98 -14.94 -1.38 5.50
N GLN A 99 -15.55 -0.33 6.06
CA GLN A 99 -14.81 0.70 6.80
C GLN A 99 -14.11 0.12 8.04
N ILE A 100 -14.74 -0.83 8.74
CA ILE A 100 -14.11 -1.56 9.86
C ILE A 100 -12.92 -2.39 9.36
N GLY A 101 -13.06 -3.07 8.21
CA GLY A 101 -11.98 -3.81 7.57
C GLY A 101 -10.76 -2.93 7.27
N LEU A 102 -10.97 -1.81 6.58
CA LEU A 102 -9.93 -0.86 6.23
C LEU A 102 -9.21 -0.28 7.46
N ARG A 103 -9.94 -0.02 8.55
CA ARG A 103 -9.33 0.43 9.82
C ARG A 103 -8.42 -0.61 10.45
N LYS A 104 -8.78 -1.90 10.35
CA LYS A 104 -7.94 -3.00 10.84
C LYS A 104 -6.65 -3.11 10.03
N GLU A 105 -6.75 -3.06 8.69
CA GLU A 105 -5.59 -3.07 7.81
C GLU A 105 -4.66 -1.88 8.07
N GLN A 106 -5.21 -0.68 8.23
CA GLN A 106 -4.42 0.50 8.55
C GLN A 106 -3.67 0.36 9.89
N THR A 107 -4.29 -0.27 10.88
CA THR A 107 -3.64 -0.56 12.17
C THR A 107 -2.49 -1.54 12.01
N ALA A 108 -2.72 -2.64 11.27
CA ALA A 108 -1.68 -3.65 11.01
C ALA A 108 -0.47 -3.07 10.26
N LEU A 109 -0.70 -2.22 9.26
CA LEU A 109 0.37 -1.52 8.54
C LEU A 109 1.18 -0.58 9.44
N ARG A 110 0.52 0.11 10.38
CA ARG A 110 1.22 0.95 11.36
C ARG A 110 2.11 0.13 12.29
N GLU A 111 1.63 -1.01 12.76
CA GLU A 111 2.44 -1.92 13.59
C GLU A 111 3.65 -2.45 12.83
N GLU A 112 3.49 -2.80 11.55
CA GLU A 112 4.60 -3.23 10.70
C GLU A 112 5.64 -2.12 10.50
N GLN A 113 5.21 -0.89 10.25
CA GLN A 113 6.12 0.26 10.16
C GLN A 113 6.92 0.49 11.44
N ILE A 114 6.29 0.31 12.61
CA ILE A 114 6.98 0.41 13.90
C ILE A 114 8.05 -0.68 14.00
N ARG A 115 7.72 -1.94 13.70
CA ARG A 115 8.70 -3.05 13.72
C ARG A 115 9.88 -2.80 12.78
N LEU A 116 9.62 -2.36 11.56
CA LEU A 116 10.67 -2.02 10.60
C LEU A 116 11.57 -0.89 11.09
N THR A 117 10.99 0.11 11.76
CA THR A 117 11.75 1.22 12.37
C THR A 117 12.66 0.70 13.49
N GLU A 118 12.17 -0.19 14.35
CA GLU A 118 12.97 -0.81 15.41
C GLU A 118 14.11 -1.66 14.85
N GLU A 119 13.88 -2.42 13.78
CA GLU A 119 14.92 -3.19 13.10
C GLU A 119 15.99 -2.29 12.49
N GLN A 120 15.61 -1.18 11.86
CA GLN A 120 16.56 -0.20 11.32
C GLN A 120 17.41 0.44 12.42
N ILE A 121 16.84 0.72 13.58
CA ILE A 121 17.59 1.24 14.74
C ILE A 121 18.63 0.22 15.19
N LYS A 122 18.24 -1.04 15.39
CA LYS A 122 19.16 -2.11 15.79
C LYS A 122 20.29 -2.29 14.77
N LEU A 123 19.97 -2.28 13.47
CA LEU A 123 20.97 -2.40 12.42
C LEU A 123 21.96 -1.22 12.44
N ARG A 124 21.48 0.00 12.69
CA ARG A 124 22.36 1.18 12.84
C ARG A 124 23.26 1.05 14.06
N GLU A 125 22.75 0.56 15.18
CA GLU A 125 23.56 0.30 16.38
C GLU A 125 24.64 -0.76 16.11
N ASP A 126 24.29 -1.86 15.44
CA ASP A 126 25.24 -2.90 15.05
C ASP A 126 26.31 -2.37 14.10
N PHE A 127 25.92 -1.58 13.12
CA PHE A 127 26.84 -0.95 12.19
C PHE A 127 27.82 -0.01 12.92
N ASN A 128 27.33 0.83 13.83
CA ASN A 128 28.18 1.71 14.64
C ASN A 128 29.15 0.91 15.52
N ARG A 129 28.70 -0.20 16.13
CA ARG A 129 29.57 -1.11 16.89
C ARG A 129 30.67 -1.71 16.03
N MET A 130 30.35 -2.07 14.79
CA MET A 130 31.31 -2.60 13.83
C MET A 130 32.34 -1.54 13.42
N LEU A 131 31.92 -0.31 13.14
CA LEU A 131 32.83 0.80 12.84
C LEU A 131 33.84 1.03 13.97
N LEU A 132 33.39 1.09 15.22
CA LEU A 132 34.27 1.20 16.39
C LEU A 132 35.25 0.01 16.53
N ARG A 133 34.91 -1.14 15.96
CA ARG A 133 35.82 -2.30 15.94
C ARG A 133 36.85 -2.19 14.83
N ILE A 134 36.47 -1.67 13.67
CA ILE A 134 37.37 -1.39 12.55
C ILE A 134 38.39 -0.33 12.94
N GLU A 135 37.95 0.80 13.52
CA GLU A 135 38.86 1.86 14.01
C GLU A 135 39.91 1.30 14.98
N ARG A 136 39.49 0.43 15.91
CA ARG A 136 40.44 -0.24 16.83
C ARG A 136 41.41 -1.19 16.15
N ILE A 137 41.02 -1.80 15.03
CA ILE A 137 41.92 -2.65 14.23
C ILE A 137 42.92 -1.75 13.51
N ASP A 138 42.47 -0.67 12.89
CA ASP A 138 43.34 0.28 12.18
C ASP A 138 44.39 0.89 13.11
N ASP A 139 44.00 1.31 14.33
CA ASP A 139 44.93 1.79 15.37
C ASP A 139 45.98 0.74 15.79
N ARG A 140 45.61 -0.54 15.76
CA ARG A 140 46.53 -1.64 16.06
C ARG A 140 47.47 -1.88 14.88
N LEU A 141 46.95 -1.89 13.66
CA LEU A 141 47.74 -2.05 12.45
C LEU A 141 48.78 -0.92 12.31
N GLY A 142 48.38 0.34 12.50
CA GLY A 142 49.32 1.47 12.47
C GLY A 142 50.39 1.44 13.57
N ARG A 143 50.18 0.72 14.68
CA ARG A 143 51.24 0.44 15.67
C ARG A 143 52.17 -0.68 15.21
N VAL A 144 51.62 -1.73 14.59
CA VAL A 144 52.41 -2.82 14.02
C VAL A 144 53.30 -2.29 12.89
N GLU A 145 52.76 -1.51 11.97
CA GLU A 145 53.50 -0.88 10.87
C GLU A 145 54.68 -0.06 11.37
N ARG A 146 54.47 0.87 12.32
CA ARG A 146 55.56 1.66 12.94
C ARG A 146 56.61 0.81 13.67
N THR A 147 56.21 -0.33 14.21
CA THR A 147 57.15 -1.24 14.88
C THR A 147 58.00 -1.98 13.83
N LEU A 148 57.37 -2.42 12.75
CA LEU A 148 58.07 -3.05 11.62
C LEU A 148 59.04 -2.08 10.97
N GLU A 149 58.65 -0.82 10.72
CA GLU A 149 59.52 0.22 10.16
C GLU A 149 60.80 0.44 11.00
N LYS A 150 60.65 0.51 12.34
CA LYS A 150 61.80 0.66 13.24
C LYS A 150 62.74 -0.54 13.21
N LEU A 151 62.18 -1.75 13.28
CA LEU A 151 62.97 -2.98 13.21
C LEU A 151 63.72 -3.08 11.87
N THR A 152 63.10 -2.68 10.76
CA THR A 152 63.78 -2.67 9.46
C THR A 152 64.93 -1.66 9.43
N ILE A 153 64.75 -0.44 9.96
CA ILE A 153 65.83 0.56 10.04
C ILE A 153 66.98 0.05 10.91
N ASP A 154 66.69 -0.54 12.06
CA ASP A 154 67.71 -1.05 12.98
C ASP A 154 68.58 -2.14 12.31
N VAL A 155 67.98 -3.05 11.54
CA VAL A 155 68.72 -4.09 10.81
C VAL A 155 69.52 -3.52 9.64
N GLU A 156 68.99 -2.55 8.90
CA GLU A 156 69.75 -1.89 7.83
C GLU A 156 70.98 -1.17 8.37
N ASP A 157 70.84 -0.42 9.46
CA ASP A 157 71.93 0.34 10.05
C ASP A 157 72.97 -0.57 10.69
N GLU A 158 72.54 -1.67 11.35
CA GLU A 158 73.43 -2.73 11.81
C GLU A 158 74.20 -3.33 10.63
N ALA A 159 73.51 -3.66 9.53
CA ALA A 159 74.12 -4.22 8.33
C ALA A 159 75.19 -3.29 7.75
N LYS A 160 74.87 -2.00 7.56
CA LYS A 160 75.80 -0.99 7.05
C LYS A 160 77.03 -0.86 7.96
N SER A 161 76.82 -0.83 9.27
CA SER A 161 77.92 -0.72 10.26
C SER A 161 78.86 -1.93 10.21
N VAL A 162 78.31 -3.14 10.24
CA VAL A 162 79.07 -4.40 10.19
C VAL A 162 79.82 -4.53 8.86
N LEU A 163 79.16 -4.25 7.74
CA LEU A 163 79.78 -4.34 6.42
C LEU A 163 80.88 -3.32 6.21
N LYS A 164 80.68 -2.09 6.70
CA LYS A 164 81.72 -1.06 6.64
C LYS A 164 82.99 -1.49 7.38
N ALA A 165 82.86 -2.15 8.53
CA ALA A 165 84.00 -2.69 9.26
C ALA A 165 84.69 -3.82 8.47
N ARG A 166 83.92 -4.79 7.95
CA ARG A 166 84.45 -5.92 7.15
C ARG A 166 85.13 -5.47 5.86
N LEU A 167 84.56 -4.51 5.14
CA LEU A 167 85.14 -3.98 3.92
C LEU A 167 86.48 -3.27 4.19
N ARG A 168 86.59 -2.53 5.30
CA ARG A 168 87.87 -1.93 5.71
C ARG A 168 88.96 -2.96 5.97
N GLU A 169 88.63 -4.09 6.63
CA GLU A 169 89.58 -5.20 6.83
C GLU A 169 90.12 -5.75 5.49
N LEU A 170 89.29 -5.69 4.43
CA LEU A 170 89.63 -6.09 3.07
C LEU A 170 90.28 -4.96 2.23
N GLY A 171 90.58 -3.80 2.84
CA GLY A 171 91.20 -2.66 2.19
C GLY A 171 90.26 -1.78 1.36
N VAL A 172 88.94 -1.95 1.49
CA VAL A 172 87.92 -1.17 0.77
C VAL A 172 87.26 -0.18 1.73
N SER A 173 87.43 1.12 1.49
CA SER A 173 86.83 2.18 2.31
C SER A 173 85.72 2.90 1.54
N LEU A 174 84.47 2.63 1.92
CA LEU A 174 83.29 3.27 1.33
C LEU A 174 82.22 3.55 2.40
N GLU A 175 81.35 4.52 2.10
CA GLU A 175 80.14 4.80 2.87
C GLU A 175 78.99 3.95 2.33
N LEU A 176 78.17 3.40 3.22
CA LEU A 176 77.01 2.57 2.89
C LEU A 176 75.73 3.31 3.28
N THR A 177 74.80 3.43 2.33
CA THR A 177 73.49 4.09 2.49
C THR A 177 72.40 3.24 1.84
N SER A 178 71.13 3.51 2.15
CA SER A 178 70.03 2.94 1.37
C SER A 178 69.89 3.71 0.05
N LEU A 179 69.57 3.03 -1.04
CA LEU A 179 69.34 3.63 -2.37
C LEU A 179 67.86 3.49 -2.73
N ILE A 180 67.16 4.63 -2.77
CA ILE A 180 65.72 4.70 -3.07
C ILE A 180 65.54 5.34 -4.45
N LEU A 181 64.95 4.59 -5.37
CA LEU A 181 64.66 5.00 -6.73
C LEU A 181 63.16 4.73 -7.04
N PRO A 182 62.58 5.37 -8.07
CA PRO A 182 61.20 5.09 -8.47
C PRO A 182 60.97 3.59 -8.75
N GLY A 183 60.24 2.92 -7.85
CA GLY A 183 59.90 1.50 -7.96
C GLY A 183 61.05 0.52 -7.66
N LEU A 184 62.16 0.99 -7.07
CA LEU A 184 63.29 0.15 -6.68
C LEU A 184 63.94 0.68 -5.40
N GLU A 185 64.04 -0.17 -4.39
CA GLU A 185 64.71 0.14 -3.12
C GLU A 185 65.75 -0.93 -2.79
N ILE A 186 66.96 -0.48 -2.49
CA ILE A 186 68.10 -1.30 -2.12
C ILE A 186 68.56 -0.87 -0.72
N ASN A 187 68.54 -1.79 0.24
CA ASN A 187 68.81 -1.47 1.65
C ASN A 187 70.25 -1.04 1.88
N ILE A 188 71.19 -1.63 1.15
CA ILE A 188 72.62 -1.41 1.31
C ILE A 188 73.24 -1.10 -0.05
N TYR A 189 73.74 0.11 -0.21
CA TYR A 189 74.42 0.55 -1.42
C TYR A 189 75.61 1.43 -1.07
N GLY A 190 76.73 1.23 -1.76
CA GLY A 190 77.89 2.12 -1.64
C GLY A 190 78.90 1.90 -2.76
N VAL A 191 79.67 2.94 -3.06
CA VAL A 191 80.57 2.97 -4.21
C VAL A 191 81.91 3.55 -3.81
N SER A 192 83.00 2.93 -4.26
CA SER A 192 84.37 3.45 -4.17
C SER A 192 85.17 2.96 -5.37
N ASP A 193 85.77 3.90 -6.11
CA ASP A 193 86.55 3.63 -7.33
C ASP A 193 85.84 2.67 -8.30
N ASP A 194 86.41 1.48 -8.50
CA ASP A 194 85.92 0.42 -9.38
C ASP A 194 84.94 -0.56 -8.70
N VAL A 195 84.62 -0.37 -7.43
CA VAL A 195 83.81 -1.29 -6.60
C VAL A 195 82.47 -0.65 -6.25
N CYS A 196 81.39 -1.41 -6.40
CA CYS A 196 80.09 -1.10 -5.82
C CYS A 196 79.58 -2.27 -4.96
N VAL A 197 79.07 -1.94 -3.78
CA VAL A 197 78.42 -2.88 -2.86
C VAL A 197 76.93 -2.71 -2.99
N ILE A 198 76.21 -3.82 -3.16
CA ILE A 198 74.75 -3.85 -3.25
C ILE A 198 74.27 -4.98 -2.36
N GLY A 199 73.32 -4.69 -1.48
CA GLY A 199 72.81 -5.72 -0.59
C GLY A 199 71.43 -5.47 -0.03
N GLU A 200 70.87 -6.57 0.47
CA GLU A 200 69.59 -6.63 1.17
C GLU A 200 69.86 -6.90 2.65
N ALA A 201 69.12 -6.22 3.53
CA ALA A 201 69.19 -6.42 4.97
C ALA A 201 67.85 -6.96 5.47
N THR A 202 67.85 -8.07 6.21
CA THR A 202 66.61 -8.67 6.73
C THR A 202 66.83 -9.27 8.12
N VAL A 203 65.77 -9.31 8.94
CA VAL A 203 65.84 -9.91 10.28
C VAL A 203 66.05 -11.42 10.18
N ARG A 204 65.40 -12.08 9.22
CA ARG A 204 65.47 -13.54 9.01
C ARG A 204 65.59 -13.85 7.52
N ALA A 205 66.58 -14.64 7.14
CA ALA A 205 66.84 -14.95 5.74
C ALA A 205 66.84 -16.46 5.46
N GLY A 206 65.96 -16.89 4.55
CA GLY A 206 66.09 -18.13 3.78
C GLY A 206 66.64 -17.82 2.37
N PRO A 207 66.35 -18.61 1.32
CA PRO A 207 66.85 -18.33 -0.03
C PRO A 207 66.19 -17.10 -0.71
N LYS A 208 64.95 -16.76 -0.35
CA LYS A 208 64.13 -15.71 -1.01
C LYS A 208 64.81 -14.33 -1.16
N PRO A 209 65.51 -13.77 -0.14
CA PRO A 209 66.21 -12.50 -0.27
C PRO A 209 67.32 -12.49 -1.33
N ILE A 210 67.90 -13.65 -1.65
CA ILE A 210 68.87 -13.77 -2.75
C ILE A 210 68.17 -13.50 -4.08
N ASP A 211 67.05 -14.19 -4.32
CA ASP A 211 66.27 -14.03 -5.55
C ASP A 211 65.79 -12.58 -5.72
N GLU A 212 65.29 -11.98 -4.63
CA GLU A 212 64.85 -10.58 -4.61
C GLU A 212 66.00 -9.61 -4.91
N LEU A 213 67.19 -9.83 -4.32
CA LEU A 213 68.37 -9.01 -4.60
C LEU A 213 68.80 -9.13 -6.07
N LEU A 214 68.81 -10.33 -6.63
CA LEU A 214 69.14 -10.56 -8.04
C LEU A 214 68.16 -9.85 -8.98
N GLU A 215 66.85 -9.92 -8.72
CA GLU A 215 65.84 -9.19 -9.48
C GLU A 215 66.04 -7.67 -9.39
N LYS A 216 66.35 -7.15 -8.21
CA LYS A 216 66.65 -5.72 -7.99
C LYS A 216 67.89 -5.29 -8.78
N ILE A 217 68.92 -6.13 -8.84
CA ILE A 217 70.14 -5.85 -9.61
C ILE A 217 69.85 -5.84 -11.11
N GLU A 218 69.06 -6.77 -11.63
CA GLU A 218 68.67 -6.76 -13.05
C GLU A 218 67.90 -5.49 -13.41
N LYS A 219 66.98 -5.05 -12.55
CA LYS A 219 66.31 -3.75 -12.71
C LYS A 219 67.30 -2.58 -12.66
N LEU A 220 68.28 -2.61 -11.77
CA LEU A 220 69.32 -1.57 -11.67
C LEU A 220 70.21 -1.54 -12.92
N LYS A 221 70.57 -2.69 -13.49
CA LYS A 221 71.34 -2.80 -14.73
C LYS A 221 70.59 -2.20 -15.92
N ILE A 222 69.30 -2.50 -16.04
CA ILE A 222 68.48 -2.06 -17.17
C ILE A 222 68.16 -0.56 -17.07
N ASN A 223 67.73 -0.11 -15.89
CA ASN A 223 67.15 1.22 -15.73
C ASN A 223 68.15 2.27 -15.22
N TYR A 224 69.20 1.84 -14.51
CA TYR A 224 70.16 2.73 -13.85
C TYR A 224 71.62 2.24 -13.96
N PRO A 225 72.12 1.94 -15.18
CA PRO A 225 73.44 1.31 -15.37
C PRO A 225 74.61 2.13 -14.78
N ASN A 226 74.47 3.46 -14.71
CA ASN A 226 75.49 4.37 -14.19
C ASN A 226 75.78 4.19 -12.68
N LEU A 227 74.88 3.52 -11.96
CA LEU A 227 75.01 3.21 -10.53
C LEU A 227 75.81 1.92 -10.29
N LEU A 228 76.15 1.17 -11.33
CA LEU A 228 77.01 0.00 -11.21
C LEU A 228 78.49 0.35 -11.47
N ARG A 229 79.37 -0.45 -10.88
CA ARG A 229 80.82 -0.39 -11.13
C ARG A 229 81.32 -1.74 -11.65
N ARG A 230 82.57 -1.75 -12.10
CA ARG A 230 83.18 -2.93 -12.73
C ARG A 230 83.18 -4.14 -11.80
N LYS A 231 83.41 -3.94 -10.50
CA LYS A 231 83.37 -4.98 -9.48
C LYS A 231 82.13 -4.78 -8.62
N VAL A 232 81.19 -5.72 -8.68
CA VAL A 232 79.98 -5.70 -7.86
C VAL A 232 80.14 -6.71 -6.73
N ILE A 233 80.00 -6.26 -5.49
CA ILE A 233 79.95 -7.11 -4.30
C ILE A 233 78.50 -7.21 -3.87
N LEU A 234 77.97 -8.44 -3.87
CA LEU A 234 76.61 -8.72 -3.42
C LEU A 234 76.62 -9.14 -1.97
N VAL A 235 75.68 -8.59 -1.21
CA VAL A 235 75.59 -8.84 0.22
C VAL A 235 74.17 -9.17 0.62
N ILE A 236 74.02 -10.26 1.36
CA ILE A 236 72.82 -10.52 2.14
C ILE A 236 73.22 -10.40 3.61
N TYR A 237 72.63 -9.43 4.29
CA TYR A 237 72.78 -9.30 5.73
C TYR A 237 71.53 -9.84 6.41
N ALA A 238 71.74 -10.78 7.35
CA ALA A 238 70.66 -11.39 8.11
C ALA A 238 71.02 -11.49 9.59
N SER A 239 70.17 -10.97 10.47
CA SER A 239 70.37 -11.15 11.92
C SER A 239 70.20 -12.63 12.33
N LEU A 240 69.33 -13.38 11.62
CA LEU A 240 69.11 -14.81 11.80
C LEU A 240 69.07 -15.54 10.45
N PRO A 241 70.21 -16.04 9.93
CA PRO A 241 70.24 -16.86 8.72
C PRO A 241 69.69 -18.27 9.00
N MET A 242 68.84 -18.79 8.11
CA MET A 242 68.33 -20.16 8.17
C MET A 242 69.35 -21.13 7.53
N ILE A 243 69.33 -22.41 7.92
CA ILE A 243 70.31 -23.44 7.47
C ILE A 243 70.40 -23.48 5.94
N GLU A 244 69.25 -23.40 5.27
CA GLU A 244 69.08 -23.42 3.81
C GLU A 244 69.78 -22.28 3.06
N LEU A 245 70.20 -21.21 3.76
CA LEU A 245 70.90 -20.07 3.18
C LEU A 245 72.44 -20.21 3.25
N ILE A 246 72.92 -21.00 4.21
CA ILE A 246 74.36 -21.13 4.53
C ILE A 246 74.96 -22.36 3.85
N GLU A 247 74.14 -23.35 3.50
CA GLU A 247 74.51 -24.54 2.71
C GLU A 247 74.53 -24.27 1.20
#